data_AF-A0A2M9TP96-F1
#
_entry.id   AF-A0A2M9TP96-F1
#
_cell.length_a   1.000
_cell.length_b   1.000
_cell.length_c   1.000
_cell.angle_alpha   90.00
_cell.angle_beta   90.00
_cell.angle_gamma   90.00
#
_symmetry.space_group_name_H-M   'P 1'
#
loop_
_entity.id
_entity.type
_entity.pdbx_description
1 polymer ?
#
loop_
_entity_poly.entity_id
_entity_poly.type
_entity_poly.pdbx_seq_one_letter_code
_entity_poly.pdbx_strand_id
1 'polypeptide(L)' 'MATIIKLLLMGVILFWIGRFFSPALSRLWASSIGAGFGWIRQNGSLMMRWVLIAALMLAALIAYRWQ' A
#
# COMPACT_ATOMS: atom_id res chain seq x y z
N MET A 1 -27.87 -16.22 -0.06
CA MET A 1 -26.77 -15.37 0.45
C MET A 1 -25.39 -15.98 0.20
N ALA A 2 -25.08 -17.16 0.75
CA ALA A 2 -23.75 -17.78 0.60
C ALA A 2 -23.31 -18.01 -0.87
N THR A 3 -24.24 -18.41 -1.74
CA THR A 3 -23.95 -18.66 -3.17
C THR A 3 -23.57 -17.37 -3.93
N ILE A 4 -24.25 -16.26 -3.63
CA ILE A 4 -23.97 -14.96 -4.24
C ILE A 4 -22.57 -14.49 -3.83
N ILE A 5 -22.24 -14.61 -2.54
CA ILE A 5 -20.92 -14.26 -2.01
C ILE A 5 -19.83 -15.09 -2.68
N LYS A 6 -20.03 -16.41 -2.83
CA LYS A 6 -19.08 -17.29 -3.52
C LYS A 6 -18.85 -16.88 -4.98
N LEU A 7 -19.92 -16.58 -5.72
CA LEU A 7 -19.83 -16.11 -7.10
C LEU A 7 -19.09 -14.77 -7.21
N LEU A 8 -19.35 -13.86 -6.29
CA LEU A 8 -18.70 -12.55 -6.25
C LEU A 8 -17.20 -12.69 -5.95
N LEU A 9 -16.83 -13.54 -4.98
CA LEU A 9 -15.44 -13.90 -4.69
C LEU A 9 -14.75 -14.53 -5.91
N MET A 10 -15.43 -15.45 -6.59
CA MET A 10 -14.88 -16.11 -7.78
C MET A 10 -14.63 -15.11 -8.91
N GLY A 11 -15.56 -14.16 -9.12
CA GLY A 11 -15.38 -13.04 -10.05
C GLY A 11 -14.23 -12.11 -9.66
N VAL A 12 -14.07 -11.78 -8.37
CA VAL A 12 -12.96 -10.96 -7.87
C VAL A 12 -11.63 -11.68 -8.09
N ILE A 13 -11.53 -12.98 -7.81
CA ILE A 13 -10.32 -13.79 -8.01
C ILE A 13 -9.97 -13.87 -9.50
N LEU A 14 -10.95 -14.14 -10.37
CA LEU A 14 -10.77 -14.16 -11.82
C LEU A 14 -10.32 -12.80 -12.36
N PHE A 15 -10.90 -11.70 -11.87
CA PHE A 15 -10.46 -10.35 -12.19
C PHE A 15 -9.02 -10.09 -11.72
N TRP A 16 -8.67 -10.56 -10.52
CA TRP A 16 -7.34 -10.41 -9.94
C TRP A 16 -6.26 -11.16 -10.72
N ILE A 17 -6.58 -12.35 -11.23
CA ILE A 17 -5.66 -13.16 -12.05
C ILE A 17 -5.63 -12.64 -13.49
N GLY A 18 -6.79 -12.29 -14.05
CA GLY A 18 -6.95 -11.78 -15.41
C GLY A 18 -6.16 -10.50 -15.69
N ARG A 19 -5.84 -9.69 -14.66
CA ARG A 19 -4.99 -8.50 -14.79
C ARG A 19 -3.59 -8.79 -15.34
N PHE A 20 -3.07 -10.01 -15.15
CA PHE A 20 -1.75 -10.39 -15.67
C PHE A 20 -1.77 -10.73 -17.16
N PHE A 21 -2.93 -11.15 -17.67
CA PHE A 21 -3.09 -11.61 -19.04
C PHE A 21 -3.65 -10.52 -19.97
N SER A 22 -4.21 -9.44 -19.43
CA SER A 22 -4.80 -8.35 -20.22
C SER A 22 -4.30 -6.97 -19.79
N PRO A 23 -3.68 -6.19 -20.70
CA PRO A 23 -3.24 -4.82 -20.42
C PRO A 23 -4.37 -3.86 -20.04
N ALA A 24 -5.59 -4.10 -20.55
CA ALA A 24 -6.75 -3.26 -20.27
C ALA A 24 -7.24 -3.45 -18.82
N LEU A 25 -7.32 -4.71 -18.37
CA LEU A 25 -7.66 -5.06 -16.98
C LEU A 25 -6.58 -4.57 -16.00
N SER A 26 -5.31 -4.67 -16.40
CA SER A 26 -4.19 -4.10 -15.62
C SER A 26 -4.32 -2.59 -15.43
N ARG A 27 -4.68 -1.84 -16.48
CA ARG A 27 -4.89 -0.39 -16.38
C ARG A 27 -6.07 -0.01 -15.48
N LEU A 28 -7.20 -0.70 -15.60
CA LEU A 28 -8.38 -0.49 -14.74
C LEU A 28 -8.07 -0.78 -13.27
N TRP A 29 -7.31 -1.84 -13.01
CA TRP A 29 -6.85 -2.15 -11.66
C TRP A 29 -5.88 -1.09 -11.13
N ALA A 30 -4.93 -0.65 -11.97
CA ALA A 30 -3.95 0.37 -11.63
C ALA A 30 -4.59 1.74 -11.33
N SER A 31 -5.66 2.13 -12.05
CA SER A 31 -6.36 3.39 -11.79
C SER A 31 -7.25 3.35 -10.53
N SER A 32 -7.58 2.16 -10.04
CA SER A 32 -8.54 1.98 -8.94
C SER A 32 -7.83 1.55 -7.65
N ILE A 33 -7.50 0.27 -7.53
CA ILE A 33 -6.93 -0.33 -6.32
C ILE A 33 -5.41 -0.14 -6.30
N GLY A 34 -4.76 -0.25 -7.46
CA GLY A 34 -3.32 -0.06 -7.61
C GLY A 34 -2.88 1.38 -7.27
N ALA A 35 -3.71 2.38 -7.55
CA ALA A 35 -3.47 3.77 -7.17
C ALA A 35 -3.47 3.93 -5.64
N GLY A 36 -4.40 3.27 -4.94
CA GLY A 36 -4.43 3.23 -3.48
C GLY A 36 -3.19 2.57 -2.87
N PHE A 37 -2.78 1.41 -3.38
CA PHE A 37 -1.53 0.76 -2.96
C PHE A 37 -0.28 1.60 -3.29
N GLY A 38 -0.27 2.29 -4.43
CA GLY A 38 0.77 3.24 -4.81
C GLY A 38 0.86 4.41 -3.84
N TRP A 39 -0.29 4.97 -3.45
CA TRP A 39 -0.38 6.04 -2.46
C TRP A 39 0.09 5.56 -1.08
N ILE A 40 -0.32 4.37 -0.62
CA ILE A 40 0.15 3.80 0.65
C ILE A 40 1.66 3.57 0.61
N ARG A 41 2.20 3.06 -0.51
CA ARG A 41 3.64 2.82 -0.65
C ARG A 41 4.44 4.13 -0.62
N GLN A 42 3.98 5.15 -1.34
CA GLN A 42 4.64 6.46 -1.37
C GLN A 42 4.56 7.17 -0.01
N ASN A 43 3.39 7.19 0.61
CA ASN A 43 3.20 7.77 1.94
C ASN A 43 3.90 6.97 3.03
N GLY A 44 3.96 5.65 2.92
CA GLY A 44 4.75 4.80 3.81
C GLY A 44 6.24 5.14 3.76
N SER A 45 6.79 5.43 2.58
CA SER A 45 8.19 5.87 2.46
C SER A 45 8.41 7.26 3.09
N LEU A 46 7.45 8.17 2.95
CA LEU A 46 7.49 9.50 3.57
C LEU A 46 7.38 9.41 5.09
N MET A 47 6.47 8.56 5.59
CA MET A 47 6.27 8.31 7.01
C MET A 47 7.53 7.70 7.64
N MET A 48 8.17 6.74 6.96
CA MET A 48 9.44 6.15 7.41
C MET A 48 10.58 7.18 7.46
N ARG A 49 10.64 8.11 6.50
CA ARG A 49 11.60 9.23 6.52
C ARG A 49 11.38 10.15 7.72
N TRP A 50 10.13 10.53 8.01
CA TRP A 50 9.81 11.37 9.16
C TRP A 50 10.13 10.69 10.49
N VAL A 51 9.85 9.39 10.62
CA VAL A 51 10.23 8.59 11.80
C VAL A 51 11.74 8.57 12.00
N LEU A 52 12.52 8.40 10.93
CA LEU A 52 13.98 8.44 10.99
C LEU A 52 14.51 9.81 11.44
N ILE A 53 13.97 10.91 10.91
CA ILE A 53 14.35 12.27 11.30
C ILE A 53 14.04 12.51 12.79
N ALA A 54 12.85 12.12 13.24
CA ALA A 54 12.44 12.25 14.64
C ALA A 54 13.34 11.42 15.57
N ALA A 55 13.69 10.20 15.17
CA ALA A 55 14.60 9.34 15.93
C ALA A 55 16.01 9.95 16.06
N LEU A 56 16.54 10.54 14.99
CA LEU A 56 17.84 11.23 15.02
C LEU A 56 17.81 12.46 15.93
N MET A 57 16.76 13.28 15.87
CA MET A 57 16.61 14.42 16.78
C MET A 57 16.55 13.98 18.25
N LEU A 58 15.79 12.93 18.55
CA LEU A 58 15.71 12.34 19.89
C LEU A 58 17.07 11.85 20.38
N ALA A 59 17.81 11.14 19.53
CA ALA A 59 19.15 10.65 19.87
C ALA A 59 20.12 11.82 20.17
N ALA A 60 20.10 12.88 19.38
CA ALA A 60 20.91 14.07 19.60
C ALA A 60 20.53 14.78 20.92
N LEU A 61 19.24 14.86 21.23
CA LEU A 61 18.73 15.50 22.45
C LEU A 61 19.11 14.70 23.70
N ILE A 62 19.04 13.37 23.62
CA ILE A 62 19.52 12.46 24.69
C ILE A 62 21.04 12.63 24.88
N ALA A 63 21.82 12.63 23.80
CA ALA A 63 23.27 12.82 23.87
C ALA A 63 23.64 14.16 24.52
N TYR A 64 22.94 15.25 24.18
CA TYR A 64 23.15 16.57 24.78
C TYR A 64 22.78 16.61 26.28
N ARG A 65 21.75 15.87 26.69
CA ARG A 65 21.35 15.76 28.11
C ARG A 65 22.28 14.88 28.95
N TRP A 66 23.05 14.01 28.31
CA TRP A 66 23.94 13.05 28.98
C TRP A 66 25.38 13.59 29.16
N GLN A 67 25.73 14.68 28.48
CA GLN A 67 26.91 15.50 28.79
C GLN A 67 26.59 16.46 29.94
#